data_AF-A0A080M6B3-F1
#
_entry.id   AF-A0A080M6B3-F1
#
_cell.length_a   1.000
_cell.length_b   1.000
_cell.length_c   1.000
_cell.angle_alpha   90.00
_cell.angle_beta   90.00
_cell.angle_gamma   90.00
#
_symmetry.space_group_name_H-M   'P 1'
#
loop_
_entity.id
_entity.type
_entity.pdbx_description
1 polymer ?
#
loop_
_entity_poly.entity_id
_entity_poly.type
_entity_poly.pdbx_seq_one_letter_code
_entity_poly.pdbx_strand_id
1 'polypeptide(L)'
;MTYNFALWRKLLRGCERLPLPARSSSTARSGPKAAGSSSASDATPSNSTIISTILRIETTLNNPSEFKILTSSENAEGKVVCRWCPLRKGISNFWRYAEVAHGANARLIDALANAPLKGKATEALDRLCRSQSKAGQHVNPVTPENVTLFKALLAGEFSINGFRNRDLQNELYSADPANPSEAKRRTHRTSRLIAKLRGHGLIAKVKNSRLYRVTQMG
;
A
#
# COMPACT_ATOMS: atom_id res chain seq x y z
N MET A 1 21.24 6.12 6.02
CA MET A 1 19.94 5.52 6.43
C MET A 1 20.15 4.03 6.64
N THR A 2 20.47 3.65 7.87
CA THR A 2 20.73 2.27 8.28
C THR A 2 19.40 1.54 8.43
N TYR A 3 19.00 0.83 7.37
CA TYR A 3 17.91 -0.14 7.44
C TYR A 3 18.29 -1.21 8.46
N ASN A 4 17.42 -1.40 9.45
CA ASN A 4 17.59 -2.34 10.55
C ASN A 4 17.48 -3.78 10.04
N PHE A 5 18.59 -4.30 9.49
CA PHE A 5 18.75 -5.65 8.91
C PHE A 5 18.45 -6.80 9.90
N ALA A 6 18.41 -6.52 11.20
CA ALA A 6 18.23 -7.54 12.24
C ALA A 6 16.80 -8.09 12.32
N LEU A 7 15.79 -7.28 11.99
CA LEU A 7 14.38 -7.68 12.03
C LEU A 7 13.98 -8.57 10.83
N TRP A 8 14.59 -8.32 9.66
CA TRP A 8 14.35 -9.12 8.45
C TRP A 8 14.99 -10.52 8.50
N ARG A 9 16.15 -10.66 9.15
CA ARG A 9 16.81 -11.97 9.35
C ARG A 9 16.02 -12.92 10.26
N LYS A 10 15.22 -12.40 11.19
CA LYS A 10 14.37 -13.22 12.08
C LYS A 10 13.11 -13.75 11.37
N LEU A 11 12.53 -12.98 10.45
CA LEU A 11 11.37 -13.39 9.65
C LEU A 11 11.68 -14.47 8.61
N LEU A 12 12.92 -14.51 8.09
CA LEU A 12 13.34 -15.47 7.06
C LEU A 12 13.72 -16.86 7.60
N ARG A 13 14.03 -17.00 8.90
CA ARG A 13 14.36 -18.31 9.51
C ARG A 13 13.17 -19.25 9.68
N GLY A 14 11.93 -18.76 9.54
CA GLY A 14 10.72 -19.58 9.60
C GLY A 14 10.45 -20.41 8.33
N CYS A 15 11.13 -20.12 7.22
CA CYS A 15 10.91 -20.80 5.92
C CYS A 15 11.71 -22.09 5.74
N GLU A 16 12.50 -22.51 6.72
CA GLU A 16 13.49 -23.59 6.58
C GLU A 16 12.94 -25.01 6.83
N ARG A 17 11.65 -25.14 7.15
CA ARG A 17 10.99 -26.43 7.39
C ARG A 17 9.56 -26.45 6.85
N LEU A 18 9.42 -26.62 5.54
CA LEU A 18 8.19 -27.19 4.98
C LEU A 18 8.58 -28.46 4.21
N PRO A 19 8.04 -29.63 4.59
CA PRO A 19 8.24 -30.85 3.82
C PRO A 19 7.59 -30.70 2.45
N LEU A 20 8.29 -31.18 1.41
CA LEU A 20 7.83 -31.19 0.04
C LEU A 20 6.49 -31.95 -0.06
N PRO A 21 5.42 -31.39 -0.68
CA PRO A 21 4.21 -32.17 -0.91
C PRO A 21 4.47 -33.24 -1.98
N ALA A 22 4.11 -34.48 -1.66
CA ALA A 22 4.16 -35.62 -2.57
C ALA A 22 3.25 -35.38 -3.78
N ARG A 23 3.72 -35.76 -4.98
CA ARG A 23 2.95 -35.77 -6.23
C ARG A 23 1.74 -36.71 -6.08
N SER A 24 0.53 -36.17 -6.00
CA SER A 24 -0.70 -36.93 -6.25
C SER A 24 -1.08 -36.84 -7.73
N SER A 25 -1.06 -37.99 -8.39
CA SER A 25 -1.58 -38.21 -9.74
C SER A 25 -3.10 -37.99 -9.81
N SER A 26 -3.52 -37.34 -10.89
CA SER A 26 -4.92 -37.13 -11.27
C SER A 26 -5.68 -38.44 -11.49
N THR A 27 -6.91 -38.52 -11.00
CA THR A 27 -7.95 -39.36 -11.63
C THR A 27 -9.29 -38.64 -11.57
N ALA A 28 -9.97 -38.65 -12.71
CA ALA A 28 -11.23 -38.00 -12.97
C ALA A 28 -12.43 -38.82 -12.45
N ARG A 29 -13.55 -38.12 -12.26
CA ARG A 29 -14.92 -38.47 -12.71
C ARG A 29 -15.99 -38.52 -11.60
N SER A 30 -17.16 -38.02 -12.01
CA SER A 30 -18.53 -38.19 -11.51
C SER A 30 -19.01 -37.26 -10.39
N GLY A 31 -19.90 -36.33 -10.78
CA GLY A 31 -20.91 -35.80 -9.87
C GLY A 31 -22.20 -36.64 -9.94
N PRO A 32 -23.14 -36.49 -9.00
CA PRO A 32 -24.49 -36.97 -9.16
C PRO A 32 -25.54 -35.85 -9.25
N LYS A 33 -26.63 -36.21 -9.93
CA LYS A 33 -27.86 -35.47 -10.26
C LYS A 33 -28.84 -35.44 -9.07
N ALA A 34 -29.73 -34.45 -9.10
CA ALA A 34 -30.71 -34.05 -8.08
C ALA A 34 -31.96 -34.94 -7.88
N ALA A 35 -32.62 -34.79 -6.72
CA ALA A 35 -34.08 -34.83 -6.43
C ALA A 35 -34.25 -34.65 -4.89
N GLY A 36 -35.18 -33.91 -4.26
CA GLY A 36 -36.34 -33.08 -4.62
C GLY A 36 -37.00 -32.55 -3.30
N SER A 37 -37.77 -31.44 -3.39
CA SER A 37 -38.92 -30.95 -2.54
C SER A 37 -38.86 -31.05 -0.99
N SER A 38 -39.33 -30.15 -0.12
CA SER A 38 -40.25 -28.98 -0.07
C SER A 38 -40.18 -28.45 1.39
N SER A 39 -40.24 -27.19 1.76
CA SER A 39 -41.44 -26.31 1.84
C SER A 39 -41.07 -25.04 2.64
N ALA A 40 -41.85 -23.99 2.45
CA ALA A 40 -41.58 -22.59 2.75
C ALA A 40 -41.47 -22.19 4.24
N SER A 41 -40.65 -21.19 4.52
CA SER A 41 -41.01 -20.10 5.43
C SER A 41 -40.34 -18.80 5.00
N ASP A 42 -41.18 -17.78 4.86
CA ASP A 42 -40.88 -16.43 4.44
C ASP A 42 -39.86 -15.74 5.36
N ALA A 43 -38.77 -15.27 4.76
CA ALA A 43 -38.06 -14.09 5.21
C ALA A 43 -37.40 -13.47 3.99
N THR A 44 -38.01 -12.43 3.44
CA THR A 44 -37.42 -11.55 2.43
C THR A 44 -36.09 -11.02 2.98
N PRO A 45 -34.92 -11.38 2.41
CA PRO A 45 -33.72 -10.62 2.69
C PRO A 45 -33.89 -9.31 1.91
N SER A 46 -33.98 -8.20 2.62
CA SER A 46 -33.72 -6.88 2.07
C SER A 46 -32.51 -6.99 1.15
N ASN A 47 -32.66 -6.62 -0.12
CA ASN A 47 -31.59 -6.58 -1.11
C ASN A 47 -30.54 -5.54 -0.69
N SER A 48 -29.77 -5.82 0.35
CA SER A 48 -28.44 -5.28 0.51
C SER A 48 -27.63 -5.98 -0.57
N THR A 49 -27.57 -5.37 -1.75
CA THR A 49 -26.56 -5.70 -2.75
C THR A 49 -25.22 -5.62 -2.03
N ILE A 50 -24.71 -6.74 -1.54
CA ILE A 50 -23.34 -6.85 -1.05
C ILE A 50 -22.52 -6.60 -2.30
N ILE A 51 -22.09 -5.36 -2.49
CA ILE A 51 -21.07 -5.05 -3.49
C ILE A 51 -19.82 -5.75 -2.99
N SER A 52 -19.64 -6.99 -3.44
CA SER A 52 -18.42 -7.75 -3.24
C SER A 52 -17.34 -7.07 -4.07
N THR A 53 -16.64 -6.11 -3.48
CA THR A 53 -15.39 -5.61 -4.04
C THR A 53 -14.34 -6.72 -3.90
N ILE A 54 -14.03 -7.39 -5.00
CA ILE A 54 -12.99 -8.42 -5.03
C ILE A 54 -11.64 -7.71 -4.91
N LEU A 55 -10.96 -7.89 -3.77
CA LEU A 55 -9.59 -7.42 -3.59
C LEU A 55 -8.64 -8.35 -4.34
N ARG A 56 -8.10 -7.86 -5.47
CA ARG A 56 -7.06 -8.57 -6.23
C ARG A 56 -5.69 -8.13 -5.74
N ILE A 57 -4.92 -9.06 -5.20
CA ILE A 57 -3.56 -8.83 -4.70
C ILE A 57 -2.57 -9.54 -5.63
N GLU A 58 -1.62 -8.78 -6.17
CA GLU A 58 -0.56 -9.28 -7.03
C GLU A 58 0.80 -8.91 -6.45
N THR A 59 1.76 -9.84 -6.50
CA THR A 59 3.14 -9.60 -6.09
C THR A 59 4.01 -9.38 -7.31
N THR A 60 4.69 -8.23 -7.38
CA THR A 60 5.70 -7.93 -8.40
C THR A 60 7.11 -8.16 -7.83
N LEU A 61 7.87 -9.05 -8.47
CA LEU A 61 9.23 -9.41 -8.05
C LEU A 61 10.27 -8.66 -8.90
N ASN A 62 10.67 -7.46 -8.46
CA ASN A 62 11.62 -6.61 -9.19
C ASN A 62 13.05 -7.17 -9.18
N ASN A 63 13.50 -7.70 -8.04
CA ASN A 63 14.83 -8.30 -7.88
C ASN A 63 14.72 -9.75 -7.37
N PRO A 64 14.66 -10.74 -8.26
CA PRO A 64 14.50 -12.13 -7.84
C PRO A 64 15.74 -12.70 -7.14
N SER A 65 16.92 -12.11 -7.34
CA SER A 65 18.19 -12.64 -6.80
C SER A 65 18.25 -12.66 -5.26
N GLU A 66 17.35 -11.92 -4.59
CA GLU A 66 17.20 -11.92 -3.13
C GLU A 66 16.60 -13.24 -2.60
N PHE A 67 15.86 -13.97 -3.42
CA PHE A 67 15.31 -15.27 -3.06
C PHE A 67 16.28 -16.39 -3.42
N LYS A 68 16.26 -17.48 -2.65
CA LYS A 68 17.12 -18.65 -2.88
C LYS A 68 16.33 -19.81 -3.46
N ILE A 69 16.97 -20.56 -4.34
CA ILE A 69 16.51 -21.82 -4.90
C ILE A 69 17.57 -22.90 -4.63
N LEU A 70 17.12 -24.09 -4.26
CA LEU A 70 18.00 -25.24 -4.13
C LEU A 70 18.21 -25.83 -5.52
N THR A 71 19.45 -25.86 -5.98
CA THR A 71 19.82 -26.43 -7.28
C THR A 71 20.75 -27.61 -7.06
N SER A 72 20.46 -28.72 -7.74
CA SER A 72 21.38 -29.84 -7.88
C SER A 72 22.32 -29.58 -9.05
N SER A 73 23.63 -29.65 -8.82
CA SER A 73 24.65 -29.63 -9.85
C SER A 73 25.61 -30.78 -9.65
N GLU A 74 26.11 -31.36 -10.74
CA GLU A 74 27.18 -32.37 -10.66
C GLU A 74 28.52 -31.68 -10.40
N ASN A 75 29.28 -32.23 -9.45
CA ASN A 75 30.66 -31.85 -9.23
C ASN A 75 31.58 -32.48 -10.28
N ALA A 76 32.85 -32.03 -10.37
CA ALA A 76 33.86 -32.61 -11.26
C ALA A 76 34.06 -34.13 -11.09
N GLU A 77 33.66 -34.68 -9.95
CA GLU A 77 33.70 -36.11 -9.60
C GLU A 77 32.41 -36.87 -9.96
N GLY A 78 31.46 -36.25 -10.67
CA GLY A 78 30.18 -36.87 -11.07
C GLY A 78 29.15 -37.03 -9.94
N LYS A 79 29.44 -36.53 -8.73
CA LYS A 79 28.49 -36.54 -7.61
C LYS A 79 27.52 -35.37 -7.71
N VAL A 80 26.22 -35.65 -7.56
CA VAL A 80 25.18 -34.62 -7.49
C VAL A 80 25.24 -33.92 -6.14
N VAL A 81 25.53 -32.62 -6.15
CA VAL A 81 25.57 -31.77 -4.97
C VAL A 81 24.48 -30.72 -5.04
N CYS A 82 23.71 -30.61 -3.95
CA CYS A 82 22.68 -29.60 -3.79
C CYS A 82 23.28 -28.33 -3.19
N ARG A 83 23.10 -27.20 -3.86
CA ARG A 83 23.55 -25.88 -3.40
C ARG A 83 22.42 -24.86 -3.42
N TRP A 84 22.38 -24.00 -2.41
CA TRP A 84 21.50 -22.83 -2.40
C TRP A 84 22.07 -21.75 -3.31
N CYS A 85 21.37 -21.42 -4.38
CA CYS A 85 21.74 -20.36 -5.31
C CYS A 85 20.70 -19.24 -5.30
N PRO A 86 21.10 -18.00 -5.64
CA PRO A 86 20.15 -16.92 -5.86
C PRO A 86 19.23 -17.26 -7.05
N LEU A 87 17.95 -16.92 -6.91
CA LEU A 87 16.93 -17.15 -7.92
C LEU A 87 17.20 -16.25 -9.13
N ARG A 88 17.43 -16.89 -10.27
CA ARG A 88 17.69 -16.20 -11.54
C ARG A 88 16.40 -15.96 -12.30
N LYS A 89 16.36 -14.87 -13.05
CA LYS A 89 15.31 -14.60 -14.03
C LYS A 89 15.37 -15.67 -15.13
N GLY A 90 14.34 -16.50 -15.23
CA GLY A 90 14.26 -17.58 -16.21
C GLY A 90 13.00 -18.41 -16.06
N ILE A 91 12.55 -19.01 -17.16
CA ILE A 91 11.31 -19.81 -17.22
C ILE A 91 11.45 -21.10 -16.40
N SER A 92 12.65 -21.69 -16.35
CA SER A 92 12.93 -22.89 -15.54
C SER A 92 12.64 -22.71 -14.05
N ASN A 93 12.71 -21.48 -13.56
CA ASN A 93 12.51 -21.13 -12.16
C ASN A 93 11.06 -20.71 -11.86
N PHE A 94 10.15 -20.74 -12.83
CA PHE A 94 8.79 -20.21 -12.71
C PHE A 94 8.02 -20.76 -11.50
N TRP A 95 8.19 -22.05 -11.19
CA TRP A 95 7.57 -22.68 -10.03
C TRP A 95 7.98 -21.99 -8.71
N ARG A 96 9.26 -21.62 -8.57
CA ARG A 96 9.78 -20.95 -7.39
C ARG A 96 9.31 -19.50 -7.31
N TYR A 97 9.11 -18.83 -8.46
CA TYR A 97 8.44 -17.53 -8.51
C TYR A 97 7.00 -17.61 -8.01
N ALA A 98 6.24 -18.61 -8.46
CA ALA A 98 4.87 -18.81 -8.03
C ALA A 98 4.78 -19.08 -6.53
N GLU A 99 5.67 -19.91 -5.99
CA GLU A 99 5.75 -20.21 -4.56
C GLU A 99 6.06 -18.96 -3.73
N VAL A 100 7.08 -18.18 -4.13
CA VAL A 100 7.45 -16.93 -3.45
C VAL A 100 6.31 -15.91 -3.52
N ALA A 101 5.70 -15.73 -4.68
CA ALA A 101 4.58 -14.79 -4.86
C ALA A 101 3.36 -15.20 -4.04
N HIS A 102 3.02 -16.50 -4.03
CA HIS A 102 1.92 -17.01 -3.22
C HIS A 102 2.18 -16.82 -1.73
N GLY A 103 3.38 -17.15 -1.25
CA GLY A 103 3.76 -16.93 0.14
C GLY A 103 3.83 -15.46 0.54
N ALA A 104 4.20 -14.55 -0.37
CA ALA A 104 4.16 -13.11 -0.11
C ALA A 104 2.72 -12.60 0.00
N ASN A 105 1.86 -12.99 -0.94
CA ASN A 105 0.43 -12.65 -0.91
C ASN A 105 -0.26 -13.19 0.34
N ALA A 106 -0.03 -14.45 0.70
CA ALA A 106 -0.62 -15.07 1.89
C ALA A 106 -0.25 -14.29 3.16
N ARG A 107 1.04 -13.96 3.34
CA ARG A 107 1.50 -13.16 4.50
C ARG A 107 0.87 -11.76 4.53
N LEU A 108 0.70 -11.12 3.37
CA LEU A 108 0.02 -9.82 3.30
C LEU A 108 -1.45 -9.96 3.70
N ILE A 109 -2.15 -10.98 3.22
CA ILE A 109 -3.54 -11.26 3.58
C ILE A 109 -3.67 -11.53 5.07
N ASP A 110 -2.79 -12.37 5.64
CA ASP A 110 -2.76 -12.65 7.08
C ASP A 110 -2.51 -11.38 7.90
N ALA A 111 -1.59 -10.52 7.44
CA ALA A 111 -1.31 -9.25 8.09
C ALA A 111 -2.53 -8.30 8.02
N LEU A 112 -3.22 -8.25 6.88
CA LEU A 112 -4.45 -7.45 6.72
C LEU A 112 -5.60 -8.00 7.56
N ALA A 113 -5.75 -9.31 7.67
CA ALA A 113 -6.78 -9.96 8.49
C ALA A 113 -6.57 -9.68 9.99
N ASN A 114 -5.32 -9.61 10.44
CA ASN A 114 -4.97 -9.32 11.83
C ASN A 114 -4.83 -7.81 12.13
N ALA A 115 -4.89 -6.96 11.11
CA ALA A 115 -4.79 -5.51 11.32
C ALA A 115 -6.05 -5.01 12.04
N PRO A 116 -5.93 -4.39 13.24
CA PRO A 116 -7.09 -3.84 13.92
C PRO A 116 -7.59 -2.62 13.14
N LEU A 117 -8.69 -2.79 12.42
CA LEU A 117 -9.47 -1.68 11.84
C LEU A 117 -10.27 -0.99 12.95
N LYS A 118 -9.57 -0.40 13.92
CA LYS A 118 -10.18 0.26 15.06
C LYS A 118 -9.95 1.76 14.93
N GLY A 119 -10.98 2.47 14.47
CA GLY A 119 -11.13 3.89 14.79
C GLY A 119 -11.66 4.75 13.64
N LYS A 120 -12.23 5.88 14.00
CA LYS A 120 -12.63 6.97 13.08
C LYS A 120 -11.48 7.46 12.19
N ALA A 121 -10.23 7.20 12.60
CA ALA A 121 -9.03 7.52 11.84
C ALA A 121 -8.93 6.76 10.51
N THR A 122 -9.40 5.51 10.42
CA THR A 122 -9.35 4.74 9.16
C THR A 122 -10.32 5.31 8.13
N GLU A 123 -11.52 5.69 8.57
CA GLU A 123 -12.52 6.36 7.72
C GLU A 123 -12.03 7.75 7.25
N ALA A 124 -11.40 8.51 8.15
CA ALA A 124 -10.79 9.79 7.81
C ALA A 124 -9.66 9.64 6.78
N LEU A 125 -8.77 8.66 6.97
CA LEU A 125 -7.68 8.37 6.03
C LEU A 125 -8.20 7.89 4.68
N ASP A 126 -9.21 7.01 4.67
CA ASP A 126 -9.85 6.55 3.44
C ASP A 126 -10.52 7.73 2.70
N ARG A 127 -11.20 8.62 3.42
CA ARG A 127 -11.77 9.86 2.86
C ARG A 127 -10.71 10.78 2.25
N LEU A 128 -9.53 10.88 2.87
CA LEU A 128 -8.37 11.61 2.34
C LEU A 128 -7.84 10.96 1.04
N CYS A 129 -7.72 9.63 1.02
CA CYS A 129 -7.19 8.89 -0.12
C CYS A 129 -8.15 8.83 -1.32
N ARG A 130 -9.46 9.00 -1.09
CA ARG A 130 -10.47 9.09 -2.16
C ARG A 130 -10.44 10.48 -2.82
N SER A 131 -10.71 10.54 -4.13
CA SER A 131 -10.83 11.82 -4.83
C SER A 131 -12.09 12.58 -4.36
N GLN A 132 -11.90 13.80 -3.85
CA GLN A 132 -13.01 14.62 -3.31
C GLN A 132 -13.52 15.68 -4.29
N SER A 133 -13.01 15.71 -5.54
CA SER A 133 -13.26 16.79 -6.51
C SER A 133 -13.60 16.26 -7.90
N LYS A 134 -14.44 17.01 -8.64
CA LYS A 134 -14.68 16.84 -10.09
C LYS A 134 -13.38 16.77 -10.92
N ALA A 135 -12.25 17.25 -10.39
CA ALA A 135 -10.93 17.20 -11.02
C ALA A 135 -10.10 15.94 -10.67
N GLY A 136 -10.67 14.94 -9.98
CA GLY A 136 -10.02 13.64 -9.73
C GLY A 136 -8.80 13.68 -8.80
N GLN A 137 -8.59 14.75 -8.04
CA GLN A 137 -7.41 14.89 -7.20
C GLN A 137 -7.56 14.07 -5.90
N HIS A 138 -6.61 13.17 -5.65
CA HIS A 138 -6.47 12.41 -4.42
C HIS A 138 -5.17 12.78 -3.71
N VAL A 139 -5.16 12.87 -2.37
CA VAL A 139 -3.93 13.06 -1.58
C VAL A 139 -3.44 11.71 -1.07
N ASN A 140 -2.17 11.41 -1.31
CA ASN A 140 -1.51 10.26 -0.68
C ASN A 140 -0.76 10.77 0.56
N PRO A 141 -1.23 10.48 1.78
CA PRO A 141 -0.63 11.00 3.00
C PRO A 141 0.78 10.46 3.29
N VAL A 142 1.18 9.36 2.63
CA VAL A 142 2.43 8.64 2.94
C VAL A 142 3.63 9.11 2.10
N THR A 143 3.42 9.96 1.08
CA THR A 143 4.57 10.47 0.30
C THR A 143 5.42 11.40 1.16
N PRO A 144 6.76 11.38 1.03
CA PRO A 144 7.64 12.18 1.89
C PRO A 144 7.34 13.68 1.82
N GLU A 145 7.00 14.18 0.63
CA GLU A 145 6.58 15.58 0.46
C GLU A 145 5.30 15.92 1.24
N ASN A 146 4.29 15.03 1.21
CA ASN A 146 3.04 15.26 1.91
C ASN A 146 3.22 15.07 3.43
N VAL A 147 4.10 14.18 3.87
CA VAL A 147 4.46 14.04 5.29
C VAL A 147 5.09 15.33 5.81
N THR A 148 6.04 15.92 5.08
CA THR A 148 6.62 17.22 5.46
C THR A 148 5.57 18.32 5.49
N LEU A 149 4.67 18.35 4.50
CA LEU A 149 3.54 19.28 4.47
C LEU A 149 2.59 19.11 5.67
N PHE A 150 2.23 17.88 6.04
CA PHE A 150 1.36 17.62 7.18
C PHE A 150 2.06 17.98 8.49
N LYS A 151 3.35 17.69 8.63
CA LYS A 151 4.14 18.14 9.79
C LYS A 151 4.16 19.65 9.93
N ALA A 152 4.37 20.36 8.81
CA ALA A 152 4.30 21.82 8.76
C ALA A 152 2.92 22.32 9.20
N LEU A 153 1.84 21.76 8.67
CA LEU A 153 0.47 22.18 9.01
C LEU A 153 0.06 21.89 10.46
N LEU A 154 0.55 20.78 11.01
CA LEU A 154 0.33 20.39 12.41
C LEU A 154 1.28 21.10 13.38
N ALA A 155 2.22 21.91 12.90
CA ALA A 155 3.00 22.78 13.76
C ALA A 155 2.04 23.76 14.47
N GLY A 156 2.16 23.84 15.80
CA GLY A 156 1.23 24.62 16.63
C GLY A 156 1.09 26.09 16.21
N GLU A 157 2.14 26.66 15.61
CA GLU A 157 2.15 28.03 15.09
C GLU A 157 1.08 28.28 14.02
N PHE A 158 0.93 27.36 13.06
CA PHE A 158 -0.05 27.49 11.97
C PHE A 158 -1.47 27.11 12.42
N SER A 159 -1.59 26.28 13.46
CA SER A 159 -2.89 25.95 14.06
C SER A 159 -3.50 27.17 14.77
N ILE A 160 -2.68 27.95 15.49
CA ILE A 160 -3.13 29.11 16.26
C ILE A 160 -3.36 30.34 15.37
N ASN A 161 -2.35 30.72 14.57
CA ASN A 161 -2.38 31.97 13.81
C ASN A 161 -3.03 31.82 12.43
N GLY A 162 -3.13 30.58 11.93
CA GLY A 162 -3.31 30.31 10.51
C GLY A 162 -2.02 30.57 9.73
N PHE A 163 -2.03 30.25 8.44
CA PHE A 163 -0.85 30.38 7.58
C PHE A 163 -1.21 31.05 6.24
N ARG A 164 -0.22 31.70 5.63
CA ARG A 164 -0.27 32.21 4.26
C ARG A 164 0.58 31.34 3.34
N ASN A 165 0.42 31.54 2.03
CA ASN A 165 1.19 30.80 1.02
C ASN A 165 2.71 31.02 1.11
N ARG A 166 3.16 32.15 1.66
CA ARG A 166 4.59 32.43 1.90
C ARG A 166 5.12 31.63 3.08
N ASP A 167 4.38 31.62 4.18
CA ASP A 167 4.79 30.94 5.41
C ASP A 167 4.94 29.43 5.16
N LEU A 168 4.02 28.84 4.39
CA LEU A 168 4.11 27.43 3.99
C LEU A 168 5.24 27.15 2.97
N GLN A 169 5.63 28.14 2.16
CA GLN A 169 6.80 28.00 1.28
C GLN A 169 8.11 28.01 2.06
N ASN A 170 8.22 28.85 3.10
CA ASN A 170 9.41 28.93 3.93
C ASN A 170 9.64 27.61 4.69
N GLU A 171 8.57 26.95 5.14
CA GLU A 171 8.66 25.66 5.82
C GLU A 171 8.96 24.49 4.86
N LEU A 172 8.41 24.53 3.64
CA LEU A 172 8.60 23.45 2.66
C LEU A 172 9.93 23.54 1.90
N TYR A 173 10.49 24.75 1.76
CA TYR A 173 11.74 25.01 1.05
C TYR A 173 12.73 25.72 1.98
N SER A 174 13.79 25.03 2.37
CA SER A 174 14.83 25.59 3.24
C SER A 174 15.76 26.60 2.56
N ALA A 175 15.77 26.66 1.23
CA ALA A 175 16.62 27.55 0.45
C ALA A 175 15.78 28.59 -0.30
N ASP A 176 16.29 29.81 -0.42
CA ASP A 176 15.66 30.85 -1.22
C ASP A 176 15.58 30.47 -2.72
N PRO A 177 14.59 30.99 -3.46
CA PRO A 177 14.50 30.73 -4.89
C PRO A 177 15.70 31.34 -5.62
N ALA A 178 16.40 30.53 -6.42
CA ALA A 178 17.58 30.99 -7.14
C ALA A 178 17.22 31.98 -8.26
N ASN A 179 16.00 31.88 -8.79
CA ASN A 179 15.52 32.69 -9.90
C ASN A 179 14.06 33.15 -9.70
N PRO A 180 13.65 34.30 -10.27
CA PRO A 180 12.27 34.78 -10.20
C PRO A 180 11.25 33.82 -10.85
N SER A 181 11.68 33.11 -11.90
CA SER A 181 10.87 32.04 -12.52
C SER A 181 10.64 30.88 -11.55
N GLU A 182 11.64 30.52 -10.74
CA GLU A 182 11.53 29.47 -9.74
C GLU A 182 10.61 29.89 -8.59
N ALA A 183 10.72 31.14 -8.11
CA ALA A 183 9.82 31.70 -7.11
C ALA A 183 8.34 31.59 -7.53
N LYS A 184 8.05 31.91 -8.80
CA LYS A 184 6.71 31.78 -9.39
C LYS A 184 6.26 30.31 -9.45
N ARG A 185 7.14 29.39 -9.85
CA ARG A 185 6.85 27.93 -9.87
C ARG A 185 6.54 27.40 -8.47
N ARG A 186 7.33 27.75 -7.45
CA ARG A 186 7.10 27.37 -6.05
C ARG A 186 5.75 27.91 -5.56
N THR A 187 5.46 29.18 -5.82
CA THR A 187 4.17 29.81 -5.49
C THR A 187 2.98 29.08 -6.12
N HIS A 188 3.06 28.72 -7.39
CA HIS A 188 2.00 27.95 -8.06
C HIS A 188 1.87 26.53 -7.52
N ARG A 189 2.98 25.84 -7.23
CA ARG A 189 2.97 24.50 -6.63
C ARG A 189 2.30 24.52 -5.26
N THR A 190 2.69 25.45 -4.40
CA THR A 190 2.10 25.60 -3.06
C THR A 190 0.62 25.98 -3.12
N SER A 191 0.24 26.86 -4.05
CA SER A 191 -1.17 27.21 -4.27
C SER A 191 -2.02 26.00 -4.70
N ARG A 192 -1.48 25.13 -5.56
CA ARG A 192 -2.13 23.87 -5.96
C ARG A 192 -2.27 22.91 -4.76
N LEU A 193 -1.25 22.81 -3.92
CA LEU A 193 -1.32 22.00 -2.69
C LEU A 193 -2.41 22.50 -1.74
N ILE A 194 -2.47 23.82 -1.50
CA ILE A 194 -3.52 24.42 -0.67
C ILE A 194 -4.91 24.16 -1.27
N ALA A 195 -5.08 24.33 -2.59
CA ALA A 195 -6.34 24.03 -3.25
C ALA A 195 -6.76 22.57 -3.09
N LYS A 196 -5.80 21.65 -3.14
CA LYS A 196 -6.02 20.22 -2.92
C LYS A 196 -6.50 19.96 -1.48
N LEU A 197 -5.79 20.48 -0.48
CA LEU A 197 -6.17 20.33 0.93
C LEU A 197 -7.53 20.95 1.25
N ARG A 198 -7.86 22.08 0.61
CA ARG A 198 -9.19 22.69 0.67
C ARG A 198 -10.28 21.80 0.07
N GLY A 199 -9.98 21.12 -1.04
CA GLY A 199 -10.89 20.16 -1.65
C GLY A 199 -11.23 18.99 -0.72
N HIS A 200 -10.28 18.57 0.12
CA HIS A 200 -10.50 17.54 1.15
C HIS A 200 -11.12 18.09 2.45
N GLY A 201 -11.35 19.40 2.57
CA GLY A 201 -11.95 20.02 3.76
C GLY A 201 -11.03 20.15 4.98
N LEU A 202 -9.74 19.86 4.82
CA LEU A 202 -8.74 19.94 5.91
C LEU A 202 -8.39 21.38 6.27
N ILE A 203 -8.57 22.29 5.31
CA ILE A 203 -8.19 23.70 5.43
C ILE A 203 -9.30 24.58 4.89
N ALA A 204 -9.60 25.66 5.60
CA ALA A 204 -10.55 26.68 5.20
C ALA A 204 -9.84 28.02 4.94
N LYS A 205 -10.33 28.76 3.93
CA LYS A 205 -9.89 30.14 3.67
C LYS A 205 -10.68 31.08 4.56
N VAL A 206 -9.98 32.00 5.25
CA VAL A 206 -10.62 33.06 6.04
C VAL A 206 -11.21 34.11 5.09
N LYS A 207 -12.44 34.55 5.37
CA LYS A 207 -13.12 35.58 4.58
C LYS A 207 -12.29 36.87 4.57
N ASN A 208 -12.29 37.58 3.44
CA ASN A 208 -11.62 38.87 3.25
C ASN A 208 -10.12 38.88 3.57
N SER A 209 -9.46 37.71 3.58
CA SER A 209 -8.02 37.59 3.82
C SER A 209 -7.38 36.55 2.90
N ARG A 210 -6.05 36.61 2.81
CA ARG A 210 -5.20 35.57 2.16
C ARG A 210 -4.75 34.50 3.16
N LEU A 211 -5.39 34.46 4.33
CA LEU A 211 -5.11 33.56 5.44
C LEU A 211 -5.90 32.25 5.31
N TYR A 212 -5.24 31.16 5.65
CA TYR A 212 -5.83 29.83 5.73
C TYR A 212 -5.77 29.31 7.17
N ARG A 213 -6.76 28.53 7.58
CA ARG A 213 -6.84 27.90 8.90
C ARG A 213 -7.12 26.41 8.77
N VAL A 214 -6.51 25.62 9.64
CA VAL A 214 -6.78 24.18 9.76
C VAL A 214 -8.19 24.00 10.33
N THR A 215 -8.97 23.07 9.78
CA THR A 215 -10.33 22.77 10.24
C THR A 215 -10.31 21.73 11.35
N GLN A 216 -11.44 21.49 12.02
CA GLN A 216 -11.57 20.41 13.01
C GLN A 216 -11.37 19.00 12.44
N MET A 217 -11.41 18.85 11.11
CA MET A 217 -11.14 17.59 10.41
C MET A 217 -9.67 17.41 10.03
N GLY A 218 -8.88 18.48 10.09
CA GLY A 218 -7.47 18.52 9.67
C GLY A 218 -6.49 18.14 10.75
#